data_AF-A0A7C2WHN5-F1
#
_entry.id   AF-A0A7C2WHN5-F1
#
_cell.length_a   1.000
_cell.length_b   1.000
_cell.length_c   1.000
_cell.angle_alpha   90.00
_cell.angle_beta   90.00
_cell.angle_gamma   90.00
#
_symmetry.space_group_name_H-M   'P 1'
#
loop_
_entity.id
_entity.type
_entity.pdbx_description
1 polymer ?
#
loop_
_entity_poly.entity_id
_entity_poly.type
_entity_poly.pdbx_seq_one_letter_code
_entity_poly.pdbx_strand_id
1 'polypeptide(L)'
;MYTNGPSNPYPVDWALRYHSERIAQQSNNWAGENITRYKNPEMDKIIEQLQTEMDEKKQTELFRQVNWISVTDVVEIPIVHRAGVGARANSLGGLNPSTWESDLYNVGEWKREG
;
A
#
# COMPACT_ATOMS: atom_id res chain seq x y z
N MET A 1 11.62 11.02 -6.88
CA MET A 1 10.19 10.73 -7.01
C MET A 1 10.03 9.22 -7.14
N TYR A 2 9.46 8.54 -6.14
CA TYR A 2 9.13 7.12 -6.20
C TYR A 2 7.63 6.96 -6.03
N THR A 3 7.08 5.91 -6.61
CA THR A 3 5.68 5.54 -6.42
C THR A 3 5.64 4.48 -5.34
N ASN A 4 4.71 4.65 -4.42
CA ASN A 4 4.38 3.65 -3.41
C ASN A 4 2.88 3.43 -3.45
N GLY A 5 2.48 2.21 -3.12
CA GLY A 5 1.09 1.77 -3.11
C GLY A 5 1.03 0.40 -2.42
N PRO A 6 -0.07 0.09 -1.75
CA PRO A 6 -0.25 -1.22 -1.15
C PRO A 6 -0.35 -2.32 -2.19
N SER A 7 0.13 -3.52 -1.85
CA SER A 7 0.03 -4.71 -2.71
C SER A 7 -1.17 -5.61 -2.39
N ASN A 8 -1.91 -5.31 -1.32
CA ASN A 8 -3.03 -6.11 -0.84
C ASN A 8 -4.17 -5.20 -0.35
N PRO A 9 -5.45 -5.59 -0.51
CA PRO A 9 -6.60 -4.91 0.11
C PRO A 9 -6.45 -4.60 1.61
N TYR A 10 -5.68 -5.41 2.34
CA TYR A 10 -5.24 -5.11 3.70
C TYR A 10 -3.78 -4.60 3.70
N PRO A 11 -3.57 -3.27 3.69
CA PRO A 11 -2.32 -2.67 3.23
C PRO A 11 -1.24 -2.56 4.31
N VAL A 12 -1.05 -3.60 5.14
CA VAL A 12 -0.08 -3.54 6.25
C VAL A 12 1.35 -3.46 5.74
N ASP A 13 1.64 -4.12 4.63
CA ASP A 13 2.91 -4.04 3.89
C ASP A 13 3.29 -2.59 3.58
N TRP A 14 2.33 -1.77 3.17
CA TRP A 14 2.54 -0.35 2.90
C TRP A 14 2.95 0.44 4.14
N ALA A 15 2.39 0.12 5.31
CA ALA A 15 2.73 0.80 6.57
C ALA A 15 4.12 0.41 7.09
N LEU A 16 4.59 -0.82 6.84
CA LEU A 16 5.90 -1.32 7.29
C LEU A 16 7.08 -0.47 6.81
N ARG A 17 6.91 0.30 5.72
CA ARG A 17 7.93 1.25 5.26
C ARG A 17 8.27 2.34 6.28
N TYR A 18 7.42 2.57 7.27
CA TYR A 18 7.66 3.53 8.35
C TYR A 18 8.23 2.89 9.62
N HIS A 19 8.28 1.56 9.70
CA HIS A 19 8.76 0.85 10.88
C HIS A 19 10.30 0.95 10.97
N SER A 20 10.82 1.22 12.17
CA SER A 20 12.25 1.50 12.34
C SER A 20 13.15 0.27 12.14
N GLU A 21 12.65 -0.94 12.39
CA GLU A 21 13.39 -2.18 12.09
C GLU A 21 13.55 -2.42 10.57
N ARG A 22 12.71 -1.79 9.76
CA ARG A 22 12.77 -1.88 8.30
C ARG A 22 13.80 -0.91 7.70
N ILE A 23 14.59 -0.20 8.50
CA ILE A 23 15.68 0.64 7.99
C ILE A 23 16.81 -0.24 7.46
N ALA A 24 17.20 -0.08 6.20
CA ALA A 24 18.35 -0.80 5.64
C ALA A 24 19.66 -0.46 6.38
N GLN A 25 20.30 -1.48 6.95
CA GLN A 25 21.51 -1.38 7.75
C GLN A 25 22.27 -2.72 7.77
N GLN A 26 23.50 -2.71 8.29
CA GLN A 26 24.35 -3.91 8.32
C GLN A 26 23.68 -5.09 9.06
N SER A 27 23.00 -4.84 10.18
CA SER A 27 22.36 -5.91 10.97
C SER A 27 21.21 -6.63 10.25
N ASN A 28 20.60 -6.02 9.23
CA ASN A 28 19.60 -6.66 8.37
C ASN A 28 20.08 -6.86 6.93
N ASN A 29 21.39 -6.94 6.72
CA ASN A 29 22.01 -7.13 5.41
C ASN A 29 21.54 -6.14 4.34
N TRP A 30 21.18 -4.92 4.75
CA TRP A 30 20.67 -3.86 3.87
C TRP A 30 19.34 -4.18 3.17
N ALA A 31 18.57 -5.14 3.67
CA ALA A 31 17.31 -5.58 3.06
C ALA A 31 16.06 -4.77 3.48
N GLY A 32 16.24 -3.65 4.19
CA GLY A 32 15.15 -2.85 4.73
C GLY A 32 14.41 -1.99 3.69
N GLU A 33 13.08 -1.91 3.81
CA GLU A 33 12.18 -1.17 2.91
C GLU A 33 11.89 0.28 3.38
N ASN A 34 12.29 0.65 4.60
CA ASN A 34 12.14 2.01 5.12
C ASN A 34 13.23 2.91 4.52
N ILE A 35 12.97 3.39 3.31
CA ILE A 35 13.89 4.21 2.52
C ILE A 35 14.07 5.63 3.07
N THR A 36 13.08 6.14 3.82
CA THR A 36 13.15 7.46 4.47
C THR A 36 14.00 7.42 5.74
N ARG A 37 14.36 6.21 6.20
CA ARG A 37 15.07 5.95 7.45
C ARG A 37 14.32 6.51 8.66
N TYR A 38 13.01 6.63 8.55
CA TYR A 38 12.17 7.20 9.59
C TYR A 38 12.15 6.31 10.82
N LYS A 39 12.20 6.92 12.01
CA LYS A 39 12.24 6.22 13.28
C LYS A 39 11.47 7.03 14.33
N ASN A 40 10.32 6.51 14.73
CA ASN A 40 9.49 7.08 15.77
C ASN A 40 8.86 5.93 16.59
N PRO A 41 9.08 5.85 17.91
CA PRO A 41 8.53 4.78 18.74
C PRO A 41 7.01 4.68 18.74
N GLU A 42 6.29 5.80 18.57
CA GLU A 42 4.82 5.80 18.49
C GLU A 42 4.35 5.17 17.17
N MET A 43 5.02 5.51 16.06
CA MET A 43 4.76 4.88 14.76
C MET A 43 5.00 3.38 14.82
N ASP A 44 6.14 2.94 15.38
CA ASP A 44 6.48 1.52 15.51
C ASP A 44 5.38 0.77 16.29
N LYS A 45 4.96 1.31 17.45
CA LYS A 45 3.89 0.73 18.26
C LYS A 45 2.55 0.59 17.51
N ILE A 46 2.16 1.61 16.73
CA ILE A 46 0.93 1.58 15.94
C ILE A 46 1.03 0.49 14.85
N ILE A 47 2.18 0.38 14.19
CA ILE A 47 2.41 -0.63 13.14
C ILE A 47 2.46 -2.05 13.72
N GLU A 48 3.06 -2.24 14.89
CA GLU A 48 3.05 -3.51 15.63
C GLU A 48 1.62 -3.94 15.99
N GLN A 49 0.81 -3.01 16.50
CA GLN A 49 -0.60 -3.28 16.79
C GLN A 49 -1.37 -3.61 15.51
N LEU A 50 -1.14 -2.83 14.45
CA LEU A 50 -1.81 -3.00 13.16
C LEU A 50 -1.58 -4.40 12.60
N GLN A 51 -0.37 -4.96 12.70
CA GLN A 51 -0.05 -6.31 12.20
C GLN A 51 -0.88 -7.45 12.83
N THR A 52 -1.47 -7.22 14.00
CA THR A 52 -2.20 -8.26 14.76
C THR A 52 -3.68 -7.93 14.97
N GLU A 53 -4.12 -6.74 14.55
CA GLU A 53 -5.50 -6.30 14.69
C GLU A 53 -6.40 -6.95 13.63
N MET A 54 -7.54 -7.49 14.05
CA MET A 54 -8.49 -8.21 13.19
C MET A 54 -9.83 -7.49 13.04
N ASP A 55 -10.10 -6.49 13.91
CA ASP A 55 -11.28 -5.65 13.78
C ASP A 55 -11.08 -4.56 12.73
N GLU A 56 -11.90 -4.59 11.68
CA GLU A 56 -11.82 -3.67 10.53
C GLU A 56 -11.90 -2.18 10.93
N LYS A 57 -12.73 -1.84 11.93
CA LYS A 57 -12.88 -0.45 12.37
C LYS A 57 -11.62 0.02 13.09
N LYS A 58 -11.03 -0.82 13.93
CA LYS A 58 -9.75 -0.53 14.58
C LYS A 58 -8.60 -0.47 13.59
N GLN A 59 -8.55 -1.37 12.61
CA GLN A 59 -7.56 -1.31 11.53
C GLN A 59 -7.62 0.04 10.80
N THR A 60 -8.83 0.49 10.44
CA THR A 60 -9.04 1.79 9.79
C THR A 60 -8.50 2.94 10.64
N GLU A 61 -8.76 2.91 11.94
CA GLU A 61 -8.28 3.94 12.87
C GLU A 61 -6.75 3.92 13.03
N LEU A 62 -6.14 2.74 13.14
CA LEU A 62 -4.69 2.59 13.20
C LEU A 62 -4.02 3.10 11.91
N PHE A 63 -4.56 2.81 10.72
CA PHE A 63 -4.04 3.35 9.46
C PHE A 63 -4.17 4.87 9.38
N ARG A 64 -5.25 5.46 9.93
CA ARG A 64 -5.37 6.92 10.04
C ARG A 64 -4.27 7.51 10.92
N GLN A 65 -3.91 6.85 12.02
CA GLN A 65 -2.82 7.28 12.88
C GLN A 65 -1.46 7.18 12.18
N VAL A 66 -1.19 6.09 11.44
CA VAL A 66 0.01 5.98 10.59
C VAL A 66 0.09 7.16 9.62
N ASN A 67 -1.00 7.48 8.93
CA ASN A 67 -1.03 8.63 8.02
C ASN A 67 -0.81 9.96 8.76
N TRP A 68 -1.49 10.16 9.88
CA TRP A 68 -1.41 11.39 10.68
C TRP A 68 0.02 11.68 11.12
N ILE A 69 0.71 10.68 11.68
CA ILE A 69 2.11 10.81 12.11
C ILE A 69 3.01 11.07 10.90
N SER A 70 2.88 10.28 9.84
CA SER A 70 3.73 10.45 8.65
C SER A 70 3.60 11.85 8.02
N VAL A 71 2.40 12.43 8.02
CA VAL A 71 2.15 13.76 7.46
C VAL A 71 2.64 14.85 8.41
N THR A 72 2.36 14.72 9.71
CA THR A 72 2.75 15.70 10.72
C THR A 72 4.27 15.81 10.86
N ASP A 73 4.97 14.68 10.80
CA ASP A 73 6.44 14.62 10.86
C ASP A 73 7.10 14.90 9.50
N VAL A 74 6.28 15.12 8.45
CA VAL A 74 6.73 15.43 7.07
C VAL A 74 7.73 14.39 6.55
N VAL A 75 7.46 13.11 6.83
CA VAL A 75 8.33 11.99 6.44
C VAL A 75 8.42 11.86 4.92
N GLU A 76 7.30 12.09 4.24
CA GLU A 76 7.16 12.10 2.79
C GLU A 76 6.17 13.20 2.39
N ILE A 77 6.41 13.86 1.25
CA ILE A 77 5.49 14.86 0.69
C ILE A 77 4.77 14.25 -0.51
N PRO A 78 3.47 13.92 -0.40
CA PRO A 78 2.71 13.41 -1.54
C PRO A 78 2.53 14.52 -2.59
N ILE A 79 2.78 14.20 -3.86
CA ILE A 79 2.66 15.17 -4.98
C ILE A 79 1.41 14.87 -5.81
N VAL A 80 1.24 13.63 -6.25
CA VAL A 80 0.12 13.19 -7.09
C VAL A 80 -0.31 11.77 -6.73
N HIS A 81 -1.61 11.50 -6.83
CA HIS A 81 -2.11 10.14 -6.97
C HIS A 81 -2.08 9.77 -8.46
N ARG A 82 -1.25 8.78 -8.83
CA ARG A 82 -1.09 8.38 -10.24
C ARG A 82 -2.30 7.54 -10.68
N ALA A 83 -3.02 8.00 -11.70
CA ALA A 83 -4.09 7.23 -12.32
C ALA A 83 -3.52 6.09 -13.17
N GLY A 84 -4.20 4.94 -13.17
CA GLY A 84 -3.99 3.88 -14.15
C GLY A 84 -4.69 4.19 -15.47
N VAL A 85 -4.06 3.83 -16.60
CA VAL A 85 -4.67 3.97 -17.93
C VAL A 85 -4.76 2.58 -18.56
N GLY A 86 -5.98 2.13 -18.81
CA GLY A 86 -6.28 0.87 -19.47
C GLY A 86 -7.07 1.09 -20.76
N ALA A 87 -6.94 0.16 -21.71
CA ALA A 87 -7.73 0.13 -22.93
C ALA A 87 -8.23 -1.29 -23.19
N ARG A 88 -9.45 -1.41 -23.72
CA ARG A 88 -10.01 -2.69 -24.17
C ARG A 88 -10.51 -2.59 -25.61
N ALA A 89 -10.61 -3.72 -26.28
CA ALA A 89 -11.33 -3.79 -27.55
C ALA A 89 -12.83 -3.51 -27.34
N ASN A 90 -13.45 -2.80 -28.28
CA ASN A 90 -14.90 -2.51 -28.22
C ASN A 90 -15.74 -3.79 -28.21
N SER A 91 -15.27 -4.84 -28.88
CA SER A 91 -15.92 -6.17 -28.93
C SER A 91 -15.60 -7.07 -27.72
N LEU A 92 -14.94 -6.56 -26.67
CA LEU A 92 -14.66 -7.34 -25.46
C LEU A 92 -15.70 -7.03 -24.38
N GLY A 93 -16.52 -8.02 -24.06
CA GLY A 93 -17.47 -7.99 -22.96
C GLY A 93 -16.96 -8.69 -21.71
N GLY A 94 -17.58 -8.40 -20.57
CA GLY A 94 -17.26 -9.05 -19.29
C GLY A 94 -16.00 -8.54 -18.59
N LEU A 95 -15.36 -7.46 -19.08
CA LEU A 95 -14.29 -6.80 -18.33
C LEU A 95 -14.86 -6.13 -17.08
N ASN A 96 -14.32 -6.46 -15.90
CA ASN A 96 -14.62 -5.81 -14.64
C ASN A 96 -13.29 -5.35 -14.03
N PRO A 97 -12.91 -4.06 -14.11
CA PRO A 97 -11.64 -3.58 -13.57
C PRO A 97 -11.63 -3.57 -12.05
N SER A 98 -10.49 -3.90 -11.45
CA SER A 98 -10.24 -3.77 -10.01
C SER A 98 -9.01 -2.88 -9.77
N THR A 99 -9.05 -2.06 -8.73
CA THR A 99 -7.91 -1.21 -8.33
C THR A 99 -6.83 -1.98 -7.58
N TRP A 100 -7.09 -3.24 -7.22
CA TRP A 100 -6.24 -4.06 -6.35
C TRP A 100 -5.65 -5.28 -7.05
N GLU A 101 -6.10 -5.56 -8.27
CA GLU A 101 -5.75 -6.77 -9.01
C GLU A 101 -5.17 -6.42 -10.38
N SER A 102 -4.53 -7.41 -11.00
CA SER A 102 -4.14 -7.31 -12.41
C SER A 102 -5.37 -7.07 -13.29
N ASP A 103 -5.22 -6.32 -14.39
CA ASP A 103 -6.26 -6.16 -15.42
C ASP A 103 -6.80 -7.49 -15.95
N LEU A 104 -6.09 -8.61 -15.73
CA LEU A 104 -6.45 -9.95 -16.17
C LEU A 104 -7.15 -10.81 -15.11
N TYR A 105 -7.40 -10.32 -13.90
CA TYR A 105 -7.89 -11.15 -12.80
C TYR A 105 -9.24 -11.84 -13.11
N ASN A 106 -10.09 -11.17 -13.89
CA ASN A 106 -11.40 -11.67 -14.27
C ASN A 106 -11.46 -12.20 -15.71
N VAL A 107 -10.31 -12.57 -16.30
CA VAL A 107 -10.23 -13.04 -17.70
C VAL A 107 -11.16 -14.22 -18.01
N GLY A 108 -11.50 -15.04 -17.00
CA GLY A 108 -12.45 -16.16 -17.16
C GLY A 108 -13.89 -15.73 -17.50
N GLU A 109 -14.26 -14.47 -17.24
CA GLU A 109 -15.58 -13.91 -17.54
C GLU A 109 -15.63 -13.26 -18.93
N TRP A 110 -14.48 -13.12 -19.58
CA TRP A 110 -14.36 -12.37 -20.82
C TRP A 110 -14.96 -13.12 -21.99
N LYS A 111 -15.67 -12.38 -22.84
CA LYS A 111 -16.25 -12.93 -24.07
C LYS A 111 -16.18 -11.91 -25.20
N ARG A 112 -16.16 -12.41 -26.43
CA ARG A 112 -16.35 -11.55 -27.58
C ARG A 112 -17.82 -11.20 -27.69
N GLU A 113 -18.12 -9.90 -27.69
CA GLU A 113 -19.42 -9.35 -28.00
C GLU A 113 -19.47 -8.98 -29.49
N GLY A 114 -20.53 -9.41 -30.15
CA GLY A 114 -20.79 -9.25 -31.57
C GLY A 114 -22.18 -9.80 -31.91
#